data_AF-A0A241W3Z9-F1
#
_entry.id   AF-A0A241W3Z9-F1
#
_cell.length_a   1.000
_cell.length_b   1.000
_cell.length_c   1.000
_cell.angle_alpha   90.00
_cell.angle_beta   90.00
_cell.angle_gamma   90.00
#
_symmetry.space_group_name_H-M   'P 1'
#
loop_
_entity.id
_entity.type
_entity.pdbx_description
1 polymer ?
#
loop_
_entity_poly.entity_id
_entity_poly.type
_entity_poly.pdbx_seq_one_letter_code
_entity_poly.pdbx_strand_id
1 'polypeptide(L)'
;MKLKYLILISLLSLSTVGIVSCTKQVSVSSISSQSQESDAEKNYDEGQKYLLGEEVTQDYVKAFKLIKEAADAGLPIAQNNLGAIYMNSLGVKQDKEKAFYWLEKSANQNFAEAQYNLGIMYDQGFYVQKDHEKALELFKKSADQNFAAAQFNLANAYLHGNGIAKDEKKALELYEKSADQNFAKAQYNLADIYLDGSDEVPQDEKAAFELYKKAAEQNLPEAQYNLGLMYERGLNANARYWYSKSLENGISQAEEALKRLNE
;
A
#
# COMPACT_ATOMS: atom_id res chain seq x y z
N MET A 1 3.11 -0.92 -30.89
CA MET A 1 2.52 -1.32 -29.60
C MET A 1 2.91 -0.24 -28.60
N LYS A 2 1.95 0.61 -28.22
CA LYS A 2 2.18 1.99 -27.79
C LYS A 2 2.74 2.08 -26.37
N LEU A 3 3.86 2.79 -26.25
CA LEU A 3 4.38 3.42 -25.03
C LEU A 3 3.26 4.22 -24.34
N LYS A 4 2.73 3.73 -23.22
CA LYS A 4 1.75 4.41 -22.36
C LYS A 4 2.01 4.05 -20.88
N TYR A 5 3.23 4.26 -20.40
CA TYR A 5 3.54 4.14 -18.97
C TYR A 5 4.64 5.15 -18.62
N LEU A 6 4.50 5.76 -17.45
CA LEU A 6 5.22 6.92 -16.90
C LEU A 6 4.78 8.29 -17.43
N ILE A 7 3.98 8.99 -16.62
CA ILE A 7 4.13 10.44 -16.34
C ILE A 7 3.56 10.68 -14.92
N LEU A 8 4.49 11.06 -14.04
CA LEU A 8 4.39 11.86 -12.82
C LEU A 8 3.45 11.46 -11.66
N ILE A 9 4.08 10.76 -10.71
CA ILE A 9 4.02 11.10 -9.29
C ILE A 9 4.36 12.59 -9.15
N SER A 10 3.38 13.41 -8.78
CA SER A 10 3.61 14.76 -8.25
C SER A 10 2.54 15.14 -7.23
N LEU A 11 2.46 14.36 -6.15
CA LEU A 11 2.02 14.81 -4.84
C LEU A 11 2.95 14.18 -3.79
N LEU A 12 4.22 14.58 -3.81
CA LEU A 12 5.07 14.53 -2.63
C LEU A 12 4.81 15.82 -1.83
N SER A 13 4.00 15.71 -0.79
CA SER A 13 4.28 16.41 0.46
C SER A 13 3.75 15.57 1.62
N LEU A 14 4.58 15.50 2.66
CA LEU A 14 4.44 14.63 3.81
C LEU A 14 3.03 14.66 4.42
N SER A 15 2.43 13.49 4.53
CA SER A 15 2.10 12.96 5.85
C SER A 15 2.15 11.44 5.76
N THR A 16 2.74 10.79 6.76
CA THR A 16 2.83 9.34 6.96
C THR A 16 1.45 8.73 7.26
N VAL A 17 0.45 9.08 6.47
CA VAL A 17 -0.89 8.51 6.53
C VAL A 17 -0.85 7.31 5.60
N GLY A 18 -0.73 6.12 6.18
CA GLY A 18 -0.69 4.84 5.46
C GLY A 18 -2.01 4.47 4.78
N ILE A 19 -2.84 5.44 4.43
CA ILE A 19 -4.13 5.26 3.78
C ILE A 19 -3.89 5.03 2.31
N VAL A 20 -4.20 3.82 1.89
CA VAL A 20 -4.15 3.42 0.50
C VAL A 20 -5.50 3.82 -0.08
N SER A 21 -5.51 4.66 -1.10
CA SER A 21 -6.61 4.76 -2.05
C SER A 21 -6.19 3.96 -3.27
N CYS A 22 -6.81 2.81 -3.52
CA CYS A 22 -6.43 2.00 -4.66
C CYS A 22 -6.70 2.73 -5.98
N THR A 23 -5.66 2.88 -6.81
CA THR A 23 -5.73 3.44 -8.18
C THR A 23 -5.55 2.37 -9.27
N LYS A 24 -5.72 1.07 -8.99
CA LYS A 24 -5.82 0.09 -10.09
C LYS A 24 -6.52 -1.23 -9.75
N GLN A 25 -7.56 -1.49 -10.55
CA GLN A 25 -8.21 -2.76 -10.90
C GLN A 25 -8.20 -3.86 -9.82
N VAL A 26 -9.26 -3.86 -9.01
CA VAL A 26 -9.87 -5.14 -8.63
C VAL A 26 -10.22 -5.83 -9.95
N SER A 27 -9.60 -6.98 -10.21
CA SER A 27 -10.14 -7.86 -11.24
C SER A 27 -11.55 -8.23 -10.79
N VAL A 28 -12.54 -7.77 -11.55
CA VAL A 28 -13.96 -8.14 -11.41
C VAL A 28 -14.15 -9.61 -11.85
N SER A 29 -13.27 -10.50 -11.40
CA SER A 29 -13.22 -11.91 -11.82
C SER A 29 -13.97 -12.84 -10.86
N SER A 30 -14.72 -12.30 -9.89
CA SER A 30 -15.70 -13.08 -9.10
C SER A 30 -17.15 -12.63 -9.25
N ILE A 31 -17.47 -11.67 -10.13
CA ILE A 31 -18.85 -11.43 -10.57
C ILE A 31 -18.98 -11.97 -12.00
N SER A 32 -19.14 -13.29 -12.12
CA SER A 32 -19.68 -13.86 -13.35
C SER A 32 -21.16 -13.52 -13.45
N SER A 33 -21.56 -13.13 -14.66
CA SER A 33 -22.90 -12.89 -15.21
C SER A 33 -23.51 -11.49 -14.99
N GLN A 34 -23.39 -10.66 -16.04
CA GLN A 34 -24.36 -9.67 -16.52
C GLN A 34 -25.32 -9.09 -15.46
N SER A 35 -24.82 -8.28 -14.53
CA SER A 35 -25.65 -7.27 -13.86
C SER A 35 -25.60 -5.99 -14.69
N GLN A 36 -26.75 -5.38 -14.96
CA GLN A 36 -26.76 -3.99 -15.43
C GLN A 36 -26.03 -3.14 -14.40
N GLU A 37 -25.04 -2.36 -14.85
CA GLU A 37 -24.29 -1.44 -14.01
C GLU A 37 -25.28 -0.49 -13.31
N SER A 38 -25.22 -0.48 -11.97
CA SER A 38 -26.10 0.35 -11.16
C SER A 38 -25.76 1.83 -11.37
N ASP A 39 -26.71 2.73 -11.16
CA ASP A 39 -26.44 4.17 -11.28
C ASP A 39 -25.40 4.64 -10.23
N ALA A 40 -25.26 3.91 -9.12
CA ALA A 40 -24.20 4.13 -8.14
C ALA A 40 -22.81 3.78 -8.68
N GLU A 41 -22.66 2.68 -9.40
CA GLU A 41 -21.39 2.28 -10.04
C GLU A 41 -21.02 3.26 -11.16
N LYS A 42 -21.98 3.66 -12.01
CA LYS A 42 -21.74 4.67 -13.06
C LYS A 42 -21.26 6.00 -12.47
N ASN A 43 -21.95 6.48 -11.44
CA ASN A 43 -21.57 7.71 -10.75
C ASN A 43 -20.18 7.59 -10.13
N TYR A 44 -19.87 6.45 -9.51
CA TYR A 44 -18.55 6.22 -8.95
C TYR A 44 -17.46 6.23 -10.04
N ASP A 45 -17.67 5.51 -11.14
CA ASP A 45 -16.72 5.43 -12.25
C ASP A 45 -16.50 6.79 -12.92
N GLU A 46 -17.57 7.56 -13.18
CA GLU A 46 -17.45 8.92 -13.69
C GLU A 46 -16.74 9.85 -12.69
N GLY A 47 -17.06 9.71 -11.40
CA GLY A 47 -16.40 10.44 -10.33
C GLY A 47 -14.90 10.16 -10.27
N GLN A 48 -14.48 8.89 -10.46
CA GLN A 48 -13.07 8.48 -10.50
C GLN A 48 -12.32 9.10 -11.68
N LYS A 49 -12.96 9.21 -12.86
CA LYS A 49 -12.36 9.91 -14.02
C LYS A 49 -12.02 11.35 -13.69
N TYR A 50 -12.96 12.08 -13.07
CA TYR A 50 -12.71 13.45 -12.62
C TYR A 50 -11.69 13.54 -11.48
N LEU A 51 -11.63 12.54 -10.59
CA LEU A 51 -10.67 12.47 -9.49
C LEU A 51 -9.23 12.34 -10.02
N LEU A 52 -9.03 11.47 -11.01
CA LEU A 52 -7.72 11.13 -11.57
C LEU A 52 -7.32 12.01 -12.76
N GLY A 53 -8.27 12.72 -13.38
CA GLY A 53 -8.05 13.39 -14.66
C GLY A 53 -7.83 12.41 -15.82
N GLU A 54 -8.40 11.21 -15.72
CA GLU A 54 -8.36 10.21 -16.78
C GLU A 54 -9.48 10.50 -17.79
N GLU A 55 -9.12 10.68 -19.07
CA GLU A 55 -10.04 11.01 -20.17
C GLU A 55 -10.70 12.40 -20.09
N VAL A 56 -10.75 13.01 -18.91
CA VAL A 56 -11.33 14.33 -18.63
C VAL A 56 -10.34 15.22 -17.87
N THR A 57 -10.54 16.53 -17.89
CA THR A 57 -9.78 17.44 -17.01
C THR A 57 -10.11 17.13 -15.55
N GLN A 58 -9.08 16.98 -14.72
CA GLN A 58 -9.23 16.73 -13.28
C GLN A 58 -10.11 17.82 -12.64
N ASP A 59 -11.12 17.39 -11.90
CA ASP A 59 -12.08 18.26 -11.23
C ASP A 59 -12.54 17.61 -9.93
N TYR A 60 -11.87 17.96 -8.83
CA TYR A 60 -12.18 17.38 -7.53
C TYR A 60 -13.58 17.71 -7.03
N VAL A 61 -14.18 18.83 -7.44
CA VAL A 61 -15.53 19.22 -7.00
C VAL A 61 -16.57 18.34 -7.68
N LYS A 62 -16.40 18.04 -8.97
CA LYS A 62 -17.26 17.08 -9.68
C LYS A 62 -17.06 15.66 -9.16
N ALA A 63 -15.81 15.23 -8.98
CA ALA A 63 -15.48 13.94 -8.41
C ALA A 63 -16.16 13.73 -7.05
N PHE A 64 -16.04 14.71 -6.16
CA PHE A 64 -16.68 14.69 -4.85
C PHE A 64 -18.19 14.50 -4.94
N LYS A 65 -18.89 15.24 -5.83
CA LYS A 65 -20.35 15.12 -5.97
C LYS A 65 -20.77 13.72 -6.41
N LEU A 66 -20.16 13.21 -7.47
CA LEU A 66 -20.49 11.91 -8.06
C LEU A 66 -20.15 10.74 -7.11
N ILE A 67 -18.96 10.77 -6.50
CA ILE A 67 -18.55 9.76 -5.51
C ILE A 67 -19.45 9.83 -4.27
N LYS A 68 -19.88 11.04 -3.86
CA LYS A 68 -20.83 11.18 -2.76
C LYS A 68 -22.18 10.57 -3.08
N GLU A 69 -22.73 10.79 -4.27
CA GLU A 69 -23.98 10.16 -4.70
C GLU A 69 -23.88 8.63 -4.68
N ALA A 70 -22.77 8.07 -5.18
CA ALA A 70 -22.52 6.63 -5.12
C ALA A 70 -22.38 6.11 -3.68
N ALA A 71 -21.70 6.86 -2.80
CA ALA A 71 -21.53 6.50 -1.39
C ALA A 71 -22.86 6.55 -0.61
N ASP A 72 -23.70 7.56 -0.89
CA ASP A 72 -25.05 7.70 -0.35
C ASP A 72 -25.94 6.54 -0.80
N ALA A 73 -25.78 6.06 -2.04
CA ALA A 73 -26.44 4.87 -2.58
C ALA A 73 -25.94 3.54 -1.99
N GLY A 74 -24.95 3.57 -1.10
CA GLY A 74 -24.50 2.41 -0.34
C GLY A 74 -23.24 1.73 -0.86
N LEU A 75 -22.69 2.15 -2.00
CA LEU A 75 -21.56 1.48 -2.64
C LEU A 75 -20.31 1.53 -1.72
N PRO A 76 -19.79 0.39 -1.21
CA PRO A 76 -18.73 0.40 -0.19
C PRO A 76 -17.43 1.05 -0.67
N ILE A 77 -17.05 0.85 -1.93
CA ILE A 77 -15.84 1.46 -2.50
C ILE A 77 -15.98 2.99 -2.60
N ALA A 78 -17.16 3.50 -2.96
CA ALA A 78 -17.43 4.93 -2.97
C ALA A 78 -17.41 5.52 -1.55
N GLN A 79 -17.92 4.80 -0.55
CA GLN A 79 -17.85 5.22 0.85
C GLN A 79 -16.39 5.28 1.35
N ASN A 80 -15.57 4.29 1.03
CA ASN A 80 -14.13 4.32 1.34
C ASN A 80 -13.46 5.56 0.74
N ASN A 81 -13.67 5.79 -0.56
CA ASN A 81 -13.04 6.89 -1.27
C ASN A 81 -13.57 8.26 -0.83
N LEU A 82 -14.85 8.36 -0.48
CA LEU A 82 -15.41 9.58 0.11
C LEU A 82 -14.76 9.88 1.46
N GLY A 83 -14.48 8.85 2.26
CA GLY A 83 -13.68 8.96 3.47
C GLY A 83 -12.31 9.60 3.19
N ALA A 84 -11.57 9.03 2.22
CA ALA A 84 -10.26 9.56 1.81
C ALA A 84 -10.34 10.99 1.23
N ILE A 85 -11.39 11.32 0.47
CA ILE A 85 -11.63 12.66 -0.07
C ILE A 85 -11.76 13.69 1.05
N TYR A 86 -12.54 13.38 2.10
CA TYR A 86 -12.66 14.24 3.27
C TYR A 86 -11.36 14.37 4.06
N MET A 87 -10.48 13.36 4.08
CA MET A 87 -9.18 13.46 4.76
C MET A 87 -8.20 14.34 4.00
N ASN A 88 -8.23 14.30 2.68
CA ASN A 88 -7.25 14.96 1.79
C ASN A 88 -7.73 16.30 1.22
N SER A 89 -8.92 16.78 1.62
CA SER A 89 -9.53 18.02 1.12
C SER A 89 -9.71 18.07 -0.41
N LEU A 90 -10.08 16.95 -1.03
CA LEU A 90 -10.22 16.84 -2.48
C LEU A 90 -11.60 17.34 -2.92
N GLY A 91 -11.70 18.62 -3.28
CA GLY A 91 -12.95 19.22 -3.77
C GLY A 91 -13.99 19.51 -2.68
N VAL A 92 -13.65 19.23 -1.43
CA VAL A 92 -14.43 19.53 -0.22
C VAL A 92 -13.46 19.91 0.89
N LYS A 93 -13.91 20.72 1.86
CA LYS A 93 -13.10 21.04 3.05
C LYS A 93 -12.82 19.76 3.84
N GLN A 94 -11.60 19.67 4.41
CA GLN A 94 -11.25 18.59 5.33
C GLN A 94 -12.31 18.42 6.43
N ASP A 95 -12.77 17.18 6.63
CA ASP A 95 -13.73 16.85 7.68
C ASP A 95 -13.44 15.46 8.24
N LYS A 96 -12.86 15.47 9.45
CA LYS A 96 -12.34 14.26 10.10
C LYS A 96 -13.46 13.34 10.58
N GLU A 97 -14.55 13.92 11.05
CA GLU A 97 -15.72 13.17 11.52
C GLU A 97 -16.42 12.50 10.35
N LYS A 98 -16.59 13.22 9.22
CA LYS A 98 -17.14 12.61 8.00
C LYS A 98 -16.21 11.56 7.41
N ALA A 99 -14.90 11.78 7.41
CA ALA A 99 -13.93 10.79 6.97
C ALA A 99 -14.08 9.48 7.74
N PHE A 100 -14.07 9.55 9.08
CA PHE A 100 -14.25 8.40 9.95
C PHE A 100 -15.61 7.72 9.70
N TYR A 101 -16.70 8.50 9.65
CA TYR A 101 -18.05 7.98 9.40
C TYR A 101 -18.13 7.16 8.11
N TRP A 102 -17.58 7.67 7.01
CA TRP A 102 -17.65 6.99 5.72
C TRP A 102 -16.75 5.74 5.64
N LEU A 103 -15.56 5.80 6.25
CA LEU A 103 -14.68 4.63 6.37
C LEU A 103 -15.30 3.55 7.25
N GLU A 104 -15.88 3.91 8.39
CA GLU A 104 -16.58 2.97 9.27
C GLU A 104 -17.79 2.34 8.57
N LYS A 105 -18.59 3.14 7.86
CA LYS A 105 -19.73 2.63 7.08
C LYS A 105 -19.29 1.62 6.01
N SER A 106 -18.20 1.90 5.30
CA SER A 106 -17.64 0.97 4.30
C SER A 106 -17.05 -0.30 4.94
N ALA A 107 -16.30 -0.16 6.03
CA ALA A 107 -15.70 -1.27 6.77
C ALA A 107 -16.75 -2.23 7.35
N ASN A 108 -17.89 -1.70 7.81
CA ASN A 108 -19.03 -2.47 8.28
C ASN A 108 -19.75 -3.24 7.17
N GLN A 109 -19.54 -2.87 5.90
CA GLN A 109 -19.96 -3.65 4.73
C GLN A 109 -18.90 -4.68 4.31
N ASN A 110 -17.93 -4.97 5.19
CA ASN A 110 -16.80 -5.86 4.94
C ASN A 110 -15.87 -5.41 3.81
N PHE A 111 -15.83 -4.14 3.43
CA PHE A 111 -14.88 -3.71 2.41
C PHE A 111 -13.45 -3.70 2.96
N ALA A 112 -12.60 -4.59 2.43
CA ALA A 112 -11.27 -4.87 2.99
C ALA A 112 -10.36 -3.63 3.09
N GLU A 113 -10.35 -2.79 2.06
CA GLU A 113 -9.55 -1.55 2.05
C GLU A 113 -10.04 -0.55 3.10
N ALA A 114 -11.36 -0.42 3.31
CA ALA A 114 -11.90 0.43 4.37
C ALA A 114 -11.58 -0.11 5.77
N GLN A 115 -11.63 -1.43 5.97
CA GLN A 115 -11.19 -2.06 7.23
C GLN A 115 -9.72 -1.74 7.50
N TYR A 116 -8.85 -1.88 6.49
CA TYR A 116 -7.45 -1.50 6.60
C TYR A 116 -7.27 -0.01 6.92
N ASN A 117 -7.93 0.88 6.18
CA ASN A 117 -7.82 2.33 6.37
C ASN A 117 -8.31 2.76 7.76
N LEU A 118 -9.41 2.18 8.24
CA LEU A 118 -9.90 2.38 9.60
C LEU A 118 -8.93 1.83 10.65
N GLY A 119 -8.30 0.69 10.36
CA GLY A 119 -7.24 0.12 11.21
C GLY A 119 -6.05 1.05 11.34
N ILE A 120 -5.58 1.66 10.25
CA ILE A 120 -4.54 2.70 10.26
C ILE A 120 -4.94 3.89 11.14
N MET A 121 -6.19 4.35 11.05
CA MET A 121 -6.66 5.47 11.88
C MET A 121 -6.58 5.15 13.38
N TYR A 122 -6.99 3.95 13.78
CA TYR A 122 -6.88 3.50 15.17
C TYR A 122 -5.43 3.28 15.61
N ASP A 123 -4.59 2.70 14.75
CA ASP A 123 -3.19 2.43 15.06
C ASP A 123 -2.38 3.72 15.26
N GLN A 124 -2.64 4.74 14.43
CA GLN A 124 -1.93 6.01 14.47
C GLN A 124 -2.61 7.06 15.38
N GLY A 125 -3.83 6.80 15.87
CA GLY A 125 -4.62 7.77 16.62
C GLY A 125 -5.03 8.98 15.79
N PHE A 126 -5.23 8.78 14.48
CA PHE A 126 -5.64 9.84 13.57
C PHE A 126 -7.12 10.05 13.66
N TYR A 127 -7.50 11.18 14.28
CA TYR A 127 -8.90 11.64 14.40
C TYR A 127 -9.78 10.80 15.32
N VAL A 128 -9.24 9.69 15.81
CA VAL A 128 -9.81 8.84 16.85
C VAL A 128 -8.78 8.61 17.94
N GLN A 129 -9.25 8.23 19.14
CA GLN A 129 -8.35 7.75 20.18
C GLN A 129 -7.58 6.54 19.65
N LYS A 130 -6.27 6.56 19.87
CA LYS A 130 -5.38 5.45 19.49
C LYS A 130 -5.84 4.16 20.17
N ASP A 131 -6.00 3.11 19.38
CA ASP A 131 -6.48 1.80 19.85
C ASP A 131 -5.83 0.69 19.00
N HIS A 132 -4.71 0.16 19.50
CA HIS A 132 -3.95 -0.86 18.79
C HIS A 132 -4.70 -2.19 18.69
N GLU A 133 -5.51 -2.56 19.70
CA GLU A 133 -6.27 -3.81 19.67
C GLU A 133 -7.34 -3.76 18.58
N LYS A 134 -8.06 -2.63 18.49
CA LYS A 134 -9.04 -2.41 17.42
C LYS A 134 -8.40 -2.35 16.04
N ALA A 135 -7.22 -1.73 15.93
CA ALA A 135 -6.47 -1.73 14.68
C ALA A 135 -6.10 -3.14 14.22
N LEU A 136 -5.60 -4.00 15.13
CA LEU A 136 -5.26 -5.39 14.83
C LEU A 136 -6.48 -6.21 14.39
N GLU A 137 -7.64 -6.01 15.04
CA GLU A 137 -8.87 -6.67 14.63
C GLU A 137 -9.25 -6.31 13.18
N LEU A 138 -9.15 -5.01 12.84
CA LEU A 138 -9.44 -4.50 11.51
C LEU A 138 -8.43 -4.97 10.46
N PHE A 139 -7.13 -4.98 10.79
CA PHE A 139 -6.10 -5.54 9.92
C PHE A 139 -6.34 -7.03 9.69
N LYS A 140 -6.72 -7.79 10.73
CA LYS A 140 -7.06 -9.21 10.57
C LYS A 140 -8.23 -9.41 9.62
N LYS A 141 -9.33 -8.69 9.82
CA LYS A 141 -10.52 -8.76 8.92
C LYS A 141 -10.17 -8.43 7.47
N SER A 142 -9.31 -7.44 7.24
CA SER A 142 -8.86 -7.04 5.91
C SER A 142 -7.88 -8.05 5.30
N ALA A 143 -6.96 -8.60 6.10
CA ALA A 143 -5.99 -9.61 5.69
C ALA A 143 -6.65 -10.96 5.34
N ASP A 144 -7.70 -11.34 6.07
CA ASP A 144 -8.52 -12.54 5.79
C ASP A 144 -9.24 -12.42 4.43
N GLN A 145 -9.41 -11.19 3.93
CA GLN A 145 -9.92 -10.89 2.57
C GLN A 145 -8.81 -10.70 1.53
N ASN A 146 -7.60 -11.14 1.84
CA ASN A 146 -6.40 -11.03 1.01
C ASN A 146 -5.92 -9.60 0.73
N PHE A 147 -6.25 -8.60 1.55
CA PHE A 147 -5.68 -7.27 1.32
C PHE A 147 -4.20 -7.21 1.71
N ALA A 148 -3.31 -7.05 0.72
CA ALA A 148 -1.87 -7.18 0.90
C ALA A 148 -1.30 -6.25 1.99
N ALA A 149 -1.66 -4.97 2.00
CA ALA A 149 -1.16 -4.03 3.02
C ALA A 149 -1.61 -4.41 4.45
N ALA A 150 -2.80 -5.01 4.60
CA ALA A 150 -3.25 -5.52 5.89
C ALA A 150 -2.51 -6.81 6.30
N GLN A 151 -2.24 -7.71 5.36
CA GLN A 151 -1.39 -8.88 5.60
C GLN A 151 0.01 -8.46 6.06
N PHE A 152 0.61 -7.47 5.41
CA PHE A 152 1.90 -6.89 5.82
C PHE A 152 1.87 -6.30 7.24
N ASN A 153 0.85 -5.49 7.58
CA ASN A 153 0.75 -4.92 8.92
C ASN A 153 0.49 -5.96 10.00
N LEU A 154 -0.32 -6.98 9.70
CA LEU A 154 -0.55 -8.09 10.61
C LEU A 154 0.72 -8.95 10.78
N ALA A 155 1.50 -9.14 9.71
CA ALA A 155 2.81 -9.80 9.76
C ALA A 155 3.77 -9.04 10.69
N ASN A 156 3.86 -7.70 10.54
CA ASN A 156 4.66 -6.86 11.45
C ASN A 156 4.23 -7.02 12.91
N ALA A 157 2.93 -7.11 13.18
CA ALA A 157 2.41 -7.30 14.53
C ALA A 157 2.83 -8.64 15.13
N TYR A 158 2.72 -9.73 14.37
CA TYR A 158 3.19 -11.06 14.78
C TYR A 158 4.71 -11.14 14.92
N LEU A 159 5.48 -10.46 14.06
CA LEU A 159 6.94 -10.49 14.11
C LEU A 159 7.47 -9.82 15.39
N HIS A 160 6.88 -8.69 15.78
CA HIS A 160 7.34 -7.88 16.91
C HIS A 160 6.57 -8.09 18.22
N GLY A 161 5.47 -8.85 18.19
CA GLY A 161 4.61 -9.04 19.35
C GLY A 161 3.81 -7.77 19.74
N ASN A 162 3.49 -6.91 18.78
CA ASN A 162 2.81 -5.63 19.03
C ASN A 162 1.31 -5.86 19.20
N GLY A 163 0.83 -5.93 20.45
CA GLY A 163 -0.59 -6.13 20.77
C GLY A 163 -1.13 -7.53 20.48
N ILE A 164 -0.28 -8.44 20.00
CA ILE A 164 -0.54 -9.86 19.79
C ILE A 164 0.71 -10.67 20.18
N ALA A 165 0.55 -11.94 20.57
CA ALA A 165 1.70 -12.78 20.88
C ALA A 165 2.61 -12.93 19.65
N LYS A 166 3.92 -12.83 19.87
CA LYS A 166 4.92 -13.02 18.81
C LYS A 166 4.77 -14.43 18.20
N ASP A 167 4.73 -14.50 16.87
CA ASP A 167 4.61 -15.74 16.11
C ASP A 167 5.29 -15.56 14.75
N GLU A 168 6.58 -15.90 14.69
CA GLU A 168 7.43 -15.68 13.51
C GLU A 168 6.95 -16.47 12.29
N LYS A 169 6.41 -17.68 12.51
CA LYS A 169 5.87 -18.51 11.44
C LYS A 169 4.64 -17.87 10.80
N LYS A 170 3.70 -17.36 11.62
CA LYS A 170 2.54 -16.62 11.08
C LYS A 170 2.96 -15.33 10.40
N ALA A 171 3.96 -14.63 10.93
CA ALA A 171 4.49 -13.43 10.28
C ALA A 171 5.04 -13.75 8.88
N LEU A 172 5.85 -14.82 8.76
CA LEU A 172 6.39 -15.28 7.48
C LEU A 172 5.28 -15.61 6.48
N GLU A 173 4.29 -16.42 6.87
CA GLU A 173 3.16 -16.79 6.00
C GLU A 173 2.38 -15.56 5.49
N LEU A 174 2.22 -14.52 6.32
CA LEU A 174 1.54 -13.29 5.95
C LEU A 174 2.39 -12.40 5.05
N TYR A 175 3.70 -12.31 5.30
CA TYR A 175 4.62 -11.60 4.41
C TYR A 175 4.66 -12.24 3.04
N GLU A 176 4.73 -13.58 2.95
CA GLU A 176 4.69 -14.32 1.68
C GLU A 176 3.42 -14.00 0.89
N LYS A 177 2.24 -14.11 1.52
CA LYS A 177 0.97 -13.74 0.88
C LYS A 177 0.94 -12.29 0.40
N SER A 178 1.48 -11.36 1.18
CA SER A 178 1.53 -9.96 0.78
C SER A 178 2.55 -9.71 -0.34
N ALA A 179 3.69 -10.41 -0.33
CA ALA A 179 4.75 -10.29 -1.31
C ALA A 179 4.37 -10.89 -2.67
N ASP A 180 3.60 -11.99 -2.66
CA ASP A 180 3.00 -12.63 -3.85
C ASP A 180 1.99 -11.72 -4.54
N GLN A 181 1.33 -10.85 -3.77
CA GLN A 181 0.48 -9.76 -4.29
C GLN A 181 1.27 -8.52 -4.71
N ASN A 182 2.59 -8.67 -4.87
CA ASN A 182 3.52 -7.64 -5.31
C ASN A 182 3.66 -6.44 -4.36
N PHE A 183 3.36 -6.59 -3.06
CA PHE A 183 3.53 -5.49 -2.11
C PHE A 183 5.01 -5.28 -1.76
N ALA A 184 5.62 -4.21 -2.28
CA ALA A 184 7.07 -3.97 -2.21
C ALA A 184 7.64 -4.01 -0.79
N LYS A 185 6.93 -3.46 0.21
CA LYS A 185 7.39 -3.49 1.61
C LYS A 185 7.39 -4.90 2.19
N ALA A 186 6.44 -5.74 1.81
CA ALA A 186 6.44 -7.15 2.23
C ALA A 186 7.56 -7.93 1.54
N GLN A 187 7.80 -7.69 0.25
CA GLN A 187 8.93 -8.29 -0.46
C GLN A 187 10.27 -7.91 0.20
N TYR A 188 10.45 -6.64 0.56
CA TYR A 188 11.63 -6.15 1.26
C TYR A 188 11.81 -6.79 2.65
N ASN A 189 10.79 -6.76 3.51
CA ASN A 189 10.88 -7.37 4.84
C ASN A 189 11.10 -8.89 4.76
N LEU A 190 10.47 -9.56 3.81
CA LEU A 190 10.67 -10.99 3.58
C LEU A 190 12.10 -11.29 3.10
N ALA A 191 12.68 -10.40 2.29
CA ALA A 191 14.08 -10.50 1.88
C ALA A 191 15.03 -10.34 3.07
N ASP A 192 14.80 -9.37 3.97
CA ASP A 192 15.57 -9.22 5.20
C ASP A 192 15.51 -10.50 6.04
N ILE A 193 14.31 -11.08 6.23
CA ILE A 193 14.13 -12.33 6.97
C ILE A 193 14.93 -13.48 6.34
N TYR A 194 14.87 -13.66 5.01
CA TYR A 194 15.64 -14.72 4.34
C TYR A 194 17.15 -14.44 4.33
N LEU A 195 17.57 -13.18 4.31
CA LEU A 195 18.98 -12.80 4.31
C LEU A 195 19.62 -13.06 5.67
N ASP A 196 18.91 -12.75 6.76
CA ASP A 196 19.38 -12.93 8.13
C ASP A 196 19.24 -14.39 8.57
N GLY A 197 18.09 -15.00 8.28
CA GLY A 197 17.71 -16.32 8.79
C GLY A 197 17.46 -16.35 10.31
N SER A 198 16.86 -17.45 10.77
CA SER A 198 16.62 -17.78 12.17
C SER A 198 16.60 -19.31 12.35
N ASP A 199 16.38 -19.79 13.59
CA ASP A 199 16.21 -21.22 13.85
C ASP A 199 14.95 -21.77 13.15
N GLU A 200 13.91 -20.95 13.00
CA GLU A 200 12.65 -21.29 12.33
C GLU A 200 12.67 -21.04 10.82
N VAL A 201 13.48 -20.09 10.34
CA VAL A 201 13.54 -19.70 8.92
C VAL A 201 14.99 -19.78 8.43
N PRO A 202 15.37 -20.84 7.69
CA PRO A 202 16.73 -20.97 7.18
C PRO A 202 17.13 -19.78 6.30
N GLN A 203 18.39 -19.38 6.41
CA GLN A 203 18.96 -18.37 5.53
C GLN A 203 18.88 -18.82 4.06
N ASP A 204 18.38 -17.94 3.19
CA ASP A 204 18.33 -18.12 1.74
C ASP A 204 18.67 -16.82 1.02
N GLU A 205 19.97 -16.61 0.80
CA GLU A 205 20.46 -15.41 0.08
C GLU A 205 19.88 -15.29 -1.34
N LYS A 206 19.55 -16.42 -1.99
CA LYS A 206 18.99 -16.39 -3.35
C LYS A 206 17.55 -15.90 -3.33
N ALA A 207 16.73 -16.38 -2.38
CA ALA A 207 15.39 -15.88 -2.18
C ALA A 207 15.38 -14.40 -1.81
N ALA A 208 16.27 -13.99 -0.89
CA ALA A 208 16.43 -12.59 -0.50
C ALA A 208 16.78 -11.70 -1.70
N PHE A 209 17.73 -12.12 -2.53
CA PHE A 209 18.12 -11.39 -3.74
C PHE A 209 16.94 -11.16 -4.69
N GLU A 210 16.18 -12.21 -5.01
CA GLU A 210 15.03 -12.09 -5.92
C GLU A 210 13.92 -11.20 -5.35
N LEU A 211 13.69 -11.24 -4.04
CA LEU A 211 12.71 -10.40 -3.35
C LEU A 211 13.13 -8.93 -3.29
N TYR A 212 14.39 -8.63 -2.94
CA TYR A 212 14.90 -7.25 -3.01
C TYR A 212 14.83 -6.72 -4.43
N LYS A 213 15.17 -7.54 -5.44
CA LYS A 213 15.04 -7.15 -6.84
C LYS A 213 13.62 -6.74 -7.20
N LYS A 214 12.61 -7.56 -6.85
CA LYS A 214 11.20 -7.20 -7.07
C LYS A 214 10.81 -5.89 -6.37
N ALA A 215 11.21 -5.70 -5.12
CA ALA A 215 10.91 -4.48 -4.38
C ALA A 215 11.64 -3.24 -4.94
N ALA A 216 12.89 -3.40 -5.37
CA ALA A 216 13.72 -2.35 -5.95
C ALA A 216 13.19 -1.87 -7.31
N GLU A 217 12.70 -2.79 -8.14
CA GLU A 217 12.03 -2.51 -9.42
C GLU A 217 10.71 -1.74 -9.23
N GLN A 218 10.12 -1.81 -8.04
CA GLN A 218 8.97 -0.99 -7.63
C GLN A 218 9.36 0.36 -7.02
N ASN A 219 10.64 0.75 -7.13
CA ASN A 219 11.21 1.98 -6.58
C ASN A 219 11.23 2.07 -5.06
N LEU A 220 11.23 0.95 -4.34
CA LEU A 220 11.45 0.98 -2.89
C LEU A 220 12.94 1.29 -2.60
N PRO A 221 13.27 2.45 -2.01
CA PRO A 221 14.66 2.91 -1.95
C PRO A 221 15.56 2.03 -1.09
N GLU A 222 15.02 1.49 0.00
CA GLU A 222 15.72 0.57 0.91
C GLU A 222 16.07 -0.75 0.22
N ALA A 223 15.14 -1.29 -0.59
CA ALA A 223 15.41 -2.48 -1.39
C ALA A 223 16.46 -2.21 -2.49
N GLN A 224 16.44 -1.02 -3.12
CA GLN A 224 17.48 -0.62 -4.06
C GLN A 224 18.85 -0.57 -3.39
N TYR A 225 18.93 -0.05 -2.15
CA TYR A 225 20.18 -0.04 -1.38
C TYR A 225 20.67 -1.45 -1.08
N ASN A 226 19.81 -2.31 -0.51
CA ASN A 226 20.19 -3.68 -0.14
C ASN A 226 20.55 -4.54 -1.34
N LEU A 227 19.86 -4.37 -2.47
CA LEU A 227 20.24 -5.01 -3.72
C LEU A 227 21.61 -4.55 -4.24
N GLY A 228 21.92 -3.26 -4.07
CA GLY A 228 23.25 -2.70 -4.34
C GLY A 228 24.34 -3.43 -3.54
N LEU A 229 24.13 -3.60 -2.23
CA LEU A 229 25.03 -4.34 -1.34
C LEU A 229 25.24 -5.78 -1.79
N MET A 230 24.18 -6.48 -2.22
CA MET A 230 24.29 -7.85 -2.70
C MET A 230 25.11 -7.95 -4.00
N TYR A 231 25.02 -6.94 -4.88
CA TYR A 231 25.82 -6.90 -6.11
C TYR A 231 27.28 -6.49 -5.88
N GLU A 232 27.64 -5.84 -4.77
CA GLU A 232 29.05 -5.55 -4.46
C GLU A 232 29.91 -6.82 -4.38
N ARG A 233 29.30 -7.97 -4.10
CA ARG A 233 29.96 -9.29 -4.04
C ARG A 233 30.36 -9.86 -5.42
N GLY A 234 30.63 -9.01 -6.42
CA GLY A 234 31.21 -9.43 -7.70
C GLY A 234 30.69 -8.74 -8.96
N LEU A 235 29.74 -7.81 -8.87
CA LEU A 235 29.08 -7.15 -10.00
C LEU A 235 28.97 -5.62 -9.80
N ASN A 236 30.11 -4.94 -9.66
CA ASN A 236 30.20 -3.52 -9.31
C ASN A 236 29.38 -2.57 -10.21
N ALA A 237 29.15 -2.92 -11.49
CA ALA A 237 28.30 -2.12 -12.37
C ALA A 237 26.82 -2.13 -11.93
N ASN A 238 26.31 -3.29 -11.51
CA ASN A 238 24.95 -3.42 -10.99
C ASN A 238 24.83 -2.78 -9.61
N ALA A 239 25.86 -2.93 -8.76
CA ALA A 239 25.89 -2.26 -7.46
C ALA A 239 25.79 -0.73 -7.62
N ARG A 240 26.62 -0.14 -8.50
CA ARG A 240 26.54 1.30 -8.82
C ARG A 240 25.17 1.72 -9.33
N TYR A 241 24.57 0.94 -10.25
CA TYR A 241 23.24 1.25 -10.78
C TYR A 241 22.19 1.37 -9.66
N TRP A 242 22.13 0.37 -8.77
CA TRP A 242 21.12 0.32 -7.72
C TRP A 242 21.36 1.34 -6.60
N TYR A 243 22.61 1.61 -6.24
CA TYR A 243 22.91 2.71 -5.31
C TYR A 243 22.54 4.07 -5.88
N SER A 244 22.82 4.34 -7.15
CA SER A 244 22.38 5.61 -7.78
C SER A 244 20.87 5.77 -7.71
N LYS A 245 20.10 4.70 -7.99
CA LYS A 245 18.63 4.72 -7.85
C LYS A 245 18.18 4.94 -6.42
N SER A 246 18.81 4.26 -5.46
CA SER A 246 18.49 4.42 -4.04
C SER A 246 18.76 5.85 -3.55
N LEU A 247 19.87 6.46 -3.99
CA LEU A 247 20.23 7.84 -3.69
C LEU A 247 19.23 8.83 -4.31
N GLU A 248 18.88 8.65 -5.59
CA GLU A 248 17.85 9.43 -6.28
C GLU A 248 16.51 9.42 -5.53
N ASN A 249 16.19 8.30 -4.87
CA ASN A 249 14.97 8.13 -4.10
C ASN A 249 15.14 8.39 -2.58
N GLY A 250 16.26 9.00 -2.16
CA GLY A 250 16.41 9.60 -0.82
C GLY A 250 17.23 8.82 0.21
N ILE A 251 17.88 7.71 -0.15
CA ILE A 251 18.79 7.00 0.77
C ILE A 251 20.19 7.60 0.69
N SER A 252 20.52 8.48 1.63
CA SER A 252 21.83 9.16 1.65
C SER A 252 23.00 8.20 1.86
N GLN A 253 22.80 7.07 2.54
CA GLN A 253 23.83 6.04 2.74
C GLN A 253 24.39 5.48 1.41
N ALA A 254 23.61 5.58 0.32
CA ALA A 254 24.05 5.16 -1.01
C ALA A 254 25.20 6.02 -1.57
N GLU A 255 25.35 7.27 -1.12
CA GLU A 255 26.44 8.15 -1.56
C GLU A 255 27.81 7.59 -1.15
N GLU A 256 27.94 7.14 0.09
CA GLU A 256 29.19 6.55 0.58
C GLU A 256 29.51 5.24 -0.13
N ALA A 257 28.50 4.42 -0.41
CA ALA A 257 28.68 3.17 -1.16
C ALA A 257 29.16 3.44 -2.60
N LEU A 258 28.61 4.46 -3.27
CA LEU A 258 29.07 4.88 -4.59
C LEU A 258 30.52 5.37 -4.57
N LYS A 259 30.94 6.11 -3.54
CA LYS A 259 32.33 6.56 -3.38
C LYS A 259 33.28 5.37 -3.27
N ARG A 260 32.97 4.39 -2.42
CA ARG A 260 33.78 3.16 -2.25
C ARG A 260 33.95 2.36 -3.55
N LEU A 261 32.96 2.36 -4.43
CA LEU A 261 33.01 1.63 -5.71
C LEU A 261 33.83 2.32 -6.82
N ASN A 262 34.27 3.55 -6.57
CA ASN A 262 35.08 4.35 -7.50
C ASN A 262 36.55 4.47 -7.07
N GLU A 263 36.89 3.98 -5.87
CA GLU A 263 38.26 3.84 -5.35
C GLU A 263 38.86 2.50 -5.76
#